data_AF-A0A7S4C3R0-F1
#
_entry.id   AF-A0A7S4C3R0-F1
#
_cell.length_a   1.000
_cell.length_b   1.000
_cell.length_c   1.000
_cell.angle_alpha   90.00
_cell.angle_beta   90.00
_cell.angle_gamma   90.00
#
_symmetry.space_group_name_H-M   'P 1'
#
loop_
_entity.id
_entity.type
_entity.pdbx_description
1 polymer ?
#
loop_
_entity_poly.entity_id
_entity_poly.type
_entity_poly.pdbx_seq_one_letter_code
_entity_poly.pdbx_strand_id
1 'polypeptide(L)'
;SPCTLVERSQTVGGASHRAAGFLAGSWGDGQITEGLHRASFAMHMQLANELNVQSFRPIQALRVGMRAHWLQGKADGNETGQHGATAGQMAEVKAAQGPSWLDGDEVASTSLLDSEAAQVDPAELREAMLKSAVAHGTKLVTGEVTGIDTTTYIDDDDNSHRRVSRVRLRDGSLLAADQVCVALGPWSCAVEDWLGVPLPLEGVLSSSAVWRQGEAAGLDPAASLFCEEDTRGCHLEVHPRVNGDLYVCGCGGSRVVSASELRAGDMPAEAACV
;
A
#
# COMPACT_ATOMS: atom_id res chain seq x y z
N SER A 1 26.51 -9.66 0.64
CA SER A 1 26.96 -9.72 -0.77
C SER A 1 26.20 -8.70 -1.58
N PRO A 2 26.84 -7.95 -2.48
CA PRO A 2 26.12 -7.05 -3.38
C PRO A 2 25.15 -7.86 -4.26
N CYS A 3 23.91 -7.39 -4.42
CA CYS A 3 22.91 -7.98 -5.30
C CYS A 3 22.74 -7.15 -6.57
N THR A 4 22.11 -7.72 -7.60
CA THR A 4 21.64 -6.95 -8.76
C THR A 4 20.13 -6.76 -8.63
N LEU A 5 19.69 -5.50 -8.63
CA LEU A 5 18.28 -5.13 -8.70
C LEU A 5 17.94 -4.80 -10.15
N VAL A 6 16.93 -5.47 -10.70
CA VAL A 6 16.42 -5.21 -12.04
C VAL A 6 15.06 -4.53 -11.93
N GLU A 7 14.91 -3.38 -12.56
CA GLU A 7 13.66 -2.62 -12.58
C GLU A 7 13.34 -2.19 -14.01
N ARG A 8 12.10 -2.41 -14.47
CA ARG A 8 11.67 -2.07 -15.83
C ARG A 8 11.66 -0.58 -16.09
N SER A 9 11.26 0.20 -15.09
CA SER A 9 11.02 1.63 -15.19
C SER A 9 12.19 2.48 -14.65
N GLN A 10 12.37 3.70 -15.15
CA GLN A 10 13.42 4.60 -14.62
C GLN A 10 13.11 5.08 -13.20
N THR A 11 11.83 5.20 -12.88
CA THR A 11 11.32 5.45 -11.53
C THR A 11 10.67 4.16 -11.06
N VAL A 12 11.19 3.48 -10.03
CA VAL A 12 10.61 2.25 -9.46
C VAL A 12 9.10 2.46 -9.26
N GLY A 13 8.32 1.91 -10.20
CA GLY A 13 6.99 2.41 -10.55
C GLY A 13 5.98 1.29 -10.54
N GLY A 14 5.57 0.86 -9.33
CA GLY A 14 4.50 -0.12 -9.10
C GLY A 14 3.54 0.37 -8.02
N ALA A 15 2.75 -0.50 -7.39
CA ALA A 15 1.82 -0.06 -6.33
C ALA A 15 2.48 0.85 -5.26
N SER A 16 3.75 0.62 -4.94
CA SER A 16 4.54 1.41 -4.00
C SER A 16 4.63 2.91 -4.33
N HIS A 17 4.65 3.33 -5.61
CA HIS A 17 4.70 4.78 -5.94
C HIS A 17 3.35 5.48 -5.82
N ARG A 18 2.25 4.72 -5.84
CA ARG A 18 0.88 5.24 -5.78
C ARG A 18 0.23 5.04 -4.42
N ALA A 19 0.91 4.43 -3.46
CA ALA A 19 0.33 4.16 -2.15
C ALA A 19 0.05 5.47 -1.38
N ALA A 20 -0.94 5.41 -0.48
CA ALA A 20 -1.26 6.49 0.44
C ALA A 20 -0.12 6.81 1.42
N GLY A 21 0.71 5.80 1.72
CA GLY A 21 1.80 5.91 2.69
C GLY A 21 1.40 5.72 4.15
N PHE A 22 0.17 5.26 4.40
CA PHE A 22 -0.30 4.87 5.73
C PHE A 22 0.36 3.56 6.20
N LEU A 23 0.74 3.51 7.47
CA LEU A 23 1.34 2.36 8.13
C LEU A 23 0.56 2.09 9.42
N ALA A 24 -0.06 0.91 9.50
CA ALA A 24 -0.73 0.44 10.71
C ALA A 24 0.22 -0.43 11.55
N GLY A 25 0.33 -0.12 12.84
CA GLY A 25 1.13 -0.88 13.79
C GLY A 25 0.38 -2.04 14.42
N SER A 26 -0.94 -1.90 14.63
CA SER A 26 -1.72 -2.86 15.43
C SER A 26 -2.82 -3.61 14.65
N TRP A 27 -3.05 -3.30 13.36
CA TRP A 27 -4.15 -3.90 12.59
C TRP A 27 -4.01 -5.40 12.34
N GLY A 28 -2.80 -5.95 12.49
CA GLY A 28 -2.54 -7.38 12.40
C GLY A 28 -2.72 -8.14 13.72
N ASP A 29 -2.99 -7.46 14.83
CA ASP A 29 -3.02 -8.07 16.16
C ASP A 29 -4.10 -9.15 16.29
N GLY A 30 -3.75 -10.26 16.92
CA GLY A 30 -4.59 -11.44 17.05
C GLY A 30 -4.77 -12.22 15.74
N GLN A 31 -4.16 -11.78 14.63
CA GLN A 31 -4.21 -12.47 13.33
C GLN A 31 -2.91 -13.23 13.06
N ILE A 32 -2.95 -14.15 12.08
CA ILE A 32 -1.77 -14.89 11.62
C ILE A 32 -0.63 -13.99 11.12
N THR A 33 -0.94 -12.74 10.77
CA THR A 33 -0.01 -11.74 10.25
C THR A 33 0.51 -10.77 11.31
N GLU A 34 0.16 -10.93 12.60
CA GLU A 34 0.56 -10.03 13.69
C GLU A 34 2.07 -9.77 13.71
N GLY A 35 2.86 -10.84 13.75
CA GLY A 35 4.32 -10.74 13.81
C GLY A 35 4.91 -9.98 12.62
N LEU A 36 4.32 -10.12 11.43
CA LEU A 36 4.75 -9.39 10.23
C LEU A 36 4.40 -7.90 10.32
N HIS A 37 3.20 -7.55 10.79
CA HIS A 37 2.78 -6.15 10.95
C HIS A 37 3.66 -5.43 11.98
N ARG A 38 3.83 -6.04 13.16
CA ARG A 38 4.64 -5.48 14.24
C ARG A 38 6.10 -5.29 13.83
N ALA A 39 6.71 -6.28 13.17
CA ALA A 39 8.07 -6.18 12.65
C ALA A 39 8.19 -5.13 11.54
N SER A 40 7.25 -5.10 10.59
CA SER A 40 7.25 -4.14 9.49
C SER A 40 7.13 -2.70 9.99
N PHE A 41 6.20 -2.42 10.91
CA PHE A 41 6.01 -1.09 11.47
C PHE A 41 7.28 -0.58 12.19
N ALA A 42 7.88 -1.43 13.04
CA ALA A 42 9.14 -1.13 13.70
C ALA A 42 10.28 -0.85 12.70
N MET A 43 10.37 -1.66 11.64
CA MET A 43 11.40 -1.51 10.61
C MET A 43 11.22 -0.22 9.80
N HIS A 44 10.00 0.22 9.52
CA HIS A 44 9.77 1.50 8.83
C HIS A 44 10.24 2.69 9.66
N MET A 45 9.99 2.69 10.98
CA MET A 45 10.52 3.70 11.89
C MET A 45 12.05 3.74 11.88
N GLN A 46 12.68 2.57 11.97
CA GLN A 46 14.14 2.44 11.95
C GLN A 46 14.72 2.94 10.63
N LEU A 47 14.19 2.49 9.50
CA LEU A 47 14.64 2.89 8.15
C LEU A 47 14.44 4.38 7.93
N ALA A 48 13.33 4.96 8.36
CA ALA A 48 13.09 6.39 8.22
C ALA A 48 14.18 7.21 8.94
N ASN A 49 14.56 6.81 10.14
CA ASN A 49 15.63 7.45 10.90
C ASN A 49 17.01 7.23 10.22
N GLU A 50 17.37 6.00 9.89
CA GLU A 50 18.68 5.66 9.30
C GLU A 50 18.88 6.32 7.93
N LEU A 51 17.82 6.44 7.14
CA LEU A 51 17.85 6.98 5.78
C LEU A 51 17.51 8.47 5.72
N ASN A 52 17.26 9.12 6.87
CA ASN A 52 16.84 10.52 7.00
C ASN A 52 15.60 10.87 6.17
N VAL A 53 14.59 10.01 6.18
CA VAL A 53 13.30 10.23 5.50
C VAL A 53 12.50 11.28 6.28
N GLN A 54 12.26 12.44 5.66
CA GLN A 54 11.66 13.61 6.31
C GLN A 54 10.14 13.50 6.42
N SER A 55 9.50 12.76 5.52
CA SER A 55 8.03 12.60 5.53
C SER A 55 7.51 11.61 6.57
N PHE A 56 8.38 10.83 7.20
CA PHE A 56 7.95 9.90 8.24
C PHE A 56 7.42 10.67 9.45
N ARG A 57 6.18 10.38 9.84
CA ARG A 57 5.56 10.94 11.06
C ARG A 57 4.59 9.97 11.70
N PRO A 58 4.52 9.91 13.05
CA PRO A 58 3.39 9.31 13.74
C PRO A 58 2.09 10.07 13.40
N ILE A 59 0.99 9.36 13.27
CA ILE A 59 -0.35 9.91 13.02
C ILE A 59 -1.41 9.13 13.80
N GLN A 60 -2.62 9.67 13.88
CA GLN A 60 -3.79 8.89 14.30
C GLN A 60 -4.50 8.28 13.09
N ALA A 61 -5.03 7.08 13.25
CA ALA A 61 -6.04 6.54 12.33
C ALA A 61 -7.42 6.77 12.95
N LEU A 62 -8.30 7.48 12.24
CA LEU A 62 -9.64 7.82 12.72
C LEU A 62 -10.72 7.21 11.82
N ARG A 63 -11.75 6.65 12.44
CA ARG A 63 -13.01 6.32 11.77
C ARG A 63 -13.86 7.56 11.71
N VAL A 64 -14.49 7.81 10.56
CA VAL A 64 -15.44 8.92 10.37
C VAL A 64 -16.80 8.35 10.00
N GLY A 65 -17.79 8.62 10.85
CA GLY A 65 -19.19 8.23 10.63
C GLY A 65 -19.97 9.35 9.95
N MET A 66 -20.78 8.99 8.95
CA MET A 66 -21.55 9.95 8.15
C MET A 66 -22.97 10.13 8.69
N ARG A 67 -23.45 11.37 8.74
CA ARG A 67 -24.78 11.71 9.28
C ARG A 67 -25.92 11.08 8.51
N ALA A 68 -25.82 10.98 7.19
CA ALA A 68 -26.82 10.32 6.37
C ALA A 68 -27.04 8.85 6.78
N HIS A 69 -25.97 8.09 7.00
CA HIS A 69 -26.05 6.70 7.44
C HIS A 69 -26.67 6.56 8.82
N TRP A 70 -26.31 7.45 9.74
CA TRP A 70 -26.88 7.47 11.08
C TRP A 70 -28.38 7.79 11.08
N LEU A 71 -28.83 8.75 10.27
CA LEU A 71 -30.25 9.08 10.11
C LEU A 71 -31.03 7.92 9.50
N GLN A 72 -30.44 7.20 8.55
CA GLN A 72 -31.06 6.02 7.92
C GLN A 72 -31.18 4.85 8.90
N GLY A 73 -30.11 4.51 9.64
CA GLY A 73 -30.15 3.46 10.66
C GLY A 73 -31.21 3.71 11.75
N LYS A 74 -31.43 4.98 12.11
CA LYS A 74 -32.54 5.39 12.99
C LYS A 74 -33.92 5.15 12.38
N ALA A 75 -34.10 5.45 11.10
CA ALA A 75 -35.37 5.26 10.41
C ALA A 75 -35.74 3.77 10.27
N ASP A 76 -34.73 2.90 10.15
CA ASP A 76 -34.90 1.45 10.01
C ASP A 76 -35.17 0.73 11.35
N GLY A 77 -35.40 1.48 12.44
CA GLY A 77 -35.66 0.92 13.78
C GLY A 77 -34.43 0.28 14.43
N ASN A 78 -33.24 0.48 13.85
CA ASN A 78 -31.99 0.03 14.41
C ASN A 78 -31.51 1.07 15.43
N GLU A 79 -32.14 1.08 16.61
CA GLU A 79 -31.73 1.96 17.73
C GLU A 79 -30.29 1.68 18.18
N THR A 80 -29.79 0.49 17.84
CA THR A 80 -28.37 0.13 17.85
C THR A 80 -27.90 -0.01 16.40
N GLY A 81 -27.72 1.11 15.69
CA GLY A 81 -26.66 1.14 14.68
C GLY A 81 -25.42 0.50 15.31
N GLN A 82 -24.63 -0.26 14.57
CA GLN A 82 -23.53 -1.08 15.12
C GLN A 82 -22.49 -0.32 16.00
N HIS A 83 -22.67 0.97 16.27
CA HIS A 83 -22.01 1.75 17.30
C HIS A 83 -23.03 2.52 18.17
N GLY A 84 -23.38 1.96 19.34
CA GLY A 84 -24.39 2.47 20.26
C GLY A 84 -24.06 3.82 20.93
N ALA A 85 -24.60 4.92 20.40
CA ALA A 85 -24.62 6.21 21.08
C ALA A 85 -26.03 6.86 21.06
N THR A 86 -26.54 7.18 22.25
CA THR A 86 -27.78 7.90 22.52
C THR A 86 -27.67 9.41 22.18
N ALA A 87 -28.81 10.12 22.12
CA ALA A 87 -28.84 11.56 21.85
C ALA A 87 -28.08 12.42 22.88
N GLY A 88 -27.93 11.95 24.12
CA GLY A 88 -27.05 12.56 25.14
C GLY A 88 -25.57 12.32 24.85
N GLN A 89 -25.22 11.12 24.37
CA GLN A 89 -23.87 10.81 23.89
C GLN A 89 -23.52 11.56 22.60
N MET A 90 -24.51 11.95 21.78
CA MET A 90 -24.27 12.81 20.59
C MET A 90 -23.81 14.22 20.96
N ALA A 91 -24.25 14.79 22.09
CA ALA A 91 -23.76 16.08 22.57
C ALA A 91 -22.31 16.01 23.09
N GLU A 92 -21.89 14.85 23.61
CA GLU A 92 -20.48 14.55 23.95
C GLU A 92 -19.63 14.19 22.72
N VAL A 93 -20.18 13.45 21.75
CA VAL A 93 -19.51 13.11 20.47
C VAL A 93 -19.30 14.36 19.61
N LYS A 94 -20.25 15.32 19.63
CA LYS A 94 -20.08 16.65 19.01
C LYS A 94 -18.94 17.47 19.62
N ALA A 95 -18.49 17.10 20.82
CA ALA A 95 -17.47 17.81 21.59
C ALA A 95 -16.14 17.04 21.69
N ALA A 96 -16.02 15.83 21.14
CA ALA A 96 -14.85 14.96 21.32
C ALA A 96 -14.08 14.68 20.01
N GLN A 97 -13.10 15.55 19.73
CA GLN A 97 -11.76 15.20 19.23
C GLN A 97 -11.57 14.72 17.77
N GLY A 98 -12.40 15.17 16.82
CA GLY A 98 -12.01 15.13 15.40
C GLY A 98 -10.96 16.20 15.06
N PRO A 99 -10.15 16.06 13.99
CA PRO A 99 -9.23 17.11 13.60
C PRO A 99 -9.97 18.40 13.21
N SER A 100 -9.40 19.56 13.53
CA SER A 100 -10.07 20.87 13.33
C SER A 100 -10.46 21.18 11.88
N TRP A 101 -9.81 20.51 10.93
CA TRP A 101 -10.04 20.61 9.50
C TRP A 101 -11.11 19.67 8.97
N LEU A 102 -11.55 18.71 9.80
CA LEU A 102 -12.71 17.86 9.53
C LEU A 102 -13.96 18.56 10.09
N ASP A 103 -14.42 19.58 9.36
CA ASP A 103 -15.62 20.34 9.68
C ASP A 103 -16.78 19.98 8.73
N GLY A 104 -18.02 20.08 9.23
CA GLY A 104 -19.22 19.94 8.41
C GLY A 104 -20.40 19.29 9.14
N ASP A 105 -21.61 19.78 8.86
CA ASP A 105 -22.87 19.25 9.37
C ASP A 105 -23.13 17.77 9.01
N GLU A 106 -22.35 17.20 8.09
CA GLU A 106 -22.46 15.84 7.57
C GLU A 106 -21.62 14.81 8.36
N VAL A 107 -20.67 15.23 9.20
CA VAL A 107 -19.91 14.32 10.07
C VAL A 107 -20.73 14.04 11.34
N ALA A 108 -21.10 12.79 11.55
CA ALA A 108 -21.85 12.38 12.74
C ALA A 108 -20.92 12.05 13.92
N SER A 109 -19.78 11.42 13.65
CA SER A 109 -18.86 10.97 14.70
C SER A 109 -17.45 10.78 14.18
N THR A 110 -16.49 10.95 15.08
CA THR A 110 -15.09 10.54 14.89
C THR A 110 -14.68 9.62 16.03
N SER A 111 -13.97 8.53 15.73
CA SER A 111 -13.40 7.65 16.76
C SER A 111 -12.02 7.16 16.38
N LEU A 112 -11.17 6.90 17.38
CA LEU A 112 -9.83 6.39 17.19
C LEU A 112 -9.90 4.91 16.74
N LEU A 113 -9.31 4.61 15.57
CA LEU A 113 -9.12 3.24 15.09
C LEU A 113 -7.79 2.67 15.56
N ASP A 114 -6.72 3.47 15.45
CA ASP A 114 -5.37 3.06 15.83
C ASP A 114 -4.57 4.29 16.27
N SER A 115 -3.95 4.18 17.44
CA SER A 115 -2.97 5.15 17.93
C SER A 115 -1.53 4.78 17.56
N GLU A 116 -1.29 3.54 17.13
CA GLU A 116 0.00 3.05 16.65
C GLU A 116 0.06 3.12 15.13
N ALA A 117 -0.21 4.31 14.58
CA ALA A 117 -0.16 4.55 13.16
C ALA A 117 0.95 5.55 12.79
N ALA A 118 1.46 5.41 11.57
CA ALA A 118 2.43 6.32 11.00
C ALA A 118 2.11 6.58 9.52
N GLN A 119 2.73 7.61 8.99
CA GLN A 119 2.66 7.94 7.58
C GLN A 119 4.06 8.26 7.07
N VAL A 120 4.32 7.90 5.82
CA VAL A 120 5.54 8.25 5.08
C VAL A 120 5.18 8.51 3.63
N ASP A 121 5.89 9.42 2.95
CA ASP A 121 5.82 9.49 1.49
C ASP A 121 6.51 8.24 0.91
N PRO A 122 5.76 7.34 0.24
CA PRO A 122 6.35 6.10 -0.28
C PRO A 122 7.45 6.36 -1.31
N ALA A 123 7.38 7.46 -2.07
CA ALA A 123 8.38 7.79 -3.06
C ALA A 123 9.71 8.17 -2.38
N GLU A 124 9.65 8.99 -1.33
CA GLU A 124 10.84 9.40 -0.56
C GLU A 124 11.53 8.19 0.08
N LEU A 125 10.77 7.36 0.80
CA LEU A 125 11.33 6.16 1.46
C LEU A 125 11.99 5.22 0.44
N ARG A 126 11.31 4.93 -0.67
CA ARG A 126 11.80 4.08 -1.74
C ARG A 126 13.10 4.62 -2.36
N GLU A 127 13.16 5.91 -2.65
CA GLU A 127 14.37 6.54 -3.22
C GLU A 127 15.53 6.47 -2.23
N ALA A 128 15.28 6.74 -0.96
CA ALA A 128 16.29 6.66 0.08
C ALA A 128 16.82 5.22 0.23
N MET A 129 15.94 4.21 0.22
CA MET A 129 16.31 2.79 0.27
C MET A 129 17.14 2.38 -0.94
N LEU A 130 16.71 2.74 -2.16
CA LEU A 130 17.44 2.41 -3.39
C LEU A 130 18.82 3.08 -3.42
N LYS A 131 18.88 4.37 -3.07
CA LYS A 131 20.14 5.12 -2.98
C LYS A 131 21.09 4.49 -1.97
N SER A 132 20.58 4.09 -0.80
CA SER A 132 21.37 3.39 0.21
C SER A 132 21.87 2.04 -0.30
N ALA A 133 21.01 1.22 -0.91
CA ALA A 133 21.40 -0.08 -1.46
C ALA A 133 22.52 0.07 -2.52
N VAL A 134 22.39 1.02 -3.45
CA VAL A 134 23.42 1.31 -4.46
C VAL A 134 24.72 1.78 -3.81
N ALA A 135 24.66 2.64 -2.80
CA ALA A 135 25.84 3.07 -2.03
C ALA A 135 26.55 1.89 -1.32
N HIS A 136 25.80 0.84 -0.96
CA HIS A 136 26.33 -0.40 -0.39
C HIS A 136 26.68 -1.48 -1.44
N GLY A 137 26.73 -1.11 -2.72
CA GLY A 137 27.24 -1.96 -3.80
C GLY A 137 26.17 -2.73 -4.58
N THR A 138 24.87 -2.50 -4.35
CA THR A 138 23.82 -3.03 -5.21
C THR A 138 23.97 -2.46 -6.62
N LYS A 139 24.00 -3.34 -7.62
CA LYS A 139 23.96 -2.93 -9.03
C LYS A 139 22.50 -2.73 -9.43
N LEU A 140 22.15 -1.50 -9.83
CA LEU A 140 20.86 -1.22 -10.44
C LEU A 140 20.95 -1.44 -11.96
N VAL A 141 20.05 -2.24 -12.51
CA VAL A 141 19.90 -2.49 -13.95
C VAL A 141 18.50 -2.08 -14.36
N THR A 142 18.39 -1.10 -15.25
CA THR A 142 17.10 -0.78 -15.88
C THR A 142 16.85 -1.78 -17.00
N GLY A 143 15.78 -2.56 -16.88
CA GLY A 143 15.42 -3.59 -17.86
C GLY A 143 14.18 -4.37 -17.44
N GLU A 144 13.50 -4.95 -18.43
CA GLU A 144 12.36 -5.82 -18.19
C GLU A 144 12.82 -7.27 -18.15
N VAL A 145 12.53 -7.97 -17.04
CA VAL A 145 12.76 -9.42 -16.93
C VAL A 145 11.71 -10.15 -17.76
N THR A 146 12.15 -11.08 -18.61
CA THR A 146 11.30 -11.90 -19.48
C THR A 146 11.43 -13.40 -19.18
N GLY A 147 12.30 -13.79 -18.24
CA GLY A 147 12.42 -15.17 -17.83
C GLY A 147 13.54 -15.46 -16.86
N ILE A 148 13.52 -16.68 -16.33
CA ILE A 148 14.53 -17.25 -15.45
C ILE A 148 15.00 -18.57 -16.07
N ASP A 149 16.30 -18.71 -16.29
CA ASP A 149 16.90 -19.95 -16.77
C ASP A 149 17.24 -20.85 -15.59
N THR A 150 17.01 -22.16 -15.75
CA THR A 150 17.41 -23.18 -14.77
C THR A 150 18.35 -24.20 -15.39
N THR A 151 19.24 -24.75 -14.58
CA THR A 151 20.03 -25.93 -14.87
C THR A 151 19.50 -27.11 -14.08
N THR A 152 19.71 -28.32 -14.60
CA THR A 152 19.37 -29.56 -13.90
C THR A 152 20.63 -30.15 -13.28
N TYR A 153 20.52 -30.66 -12.06
CA TYR A 153 21.55 -31.48 -11.43
C TYR A 153 20.90 -32.69 -10.77
N ILE A 154 21.69 -33.74 -10.56
CA ILE A 154 21.28 -34.98 -9.88
C ILE A 154 21.97 -35.00 -8.52
N ASP A 155 21.23 -35.30 -7.45
CA ASP A 155 21.81 -35.47 -6.11
C ASP A 155 22.37 -36.88 -5.89
N ASP A 156 22.93 -37.15 -4.71
CA ASP A 156 23.53 -38.43 -4.38
C ASP A 156 22.51 -39.60 -4.32
N ASP A 157 21.21 -39.29 -4.29
CA ASP A 157 20.09 -40.24 -4.25
C ASP A 157 19.42 -40.41 -5.64
N ASP A 158 20.10 -40.03 -6.73
CA ASP A 158 19.61 -40.07 -8.11
C ASP A 158 18.36 -39.20 -8.39
N ASN A 159 18.05 -38.22 -7.53
CA ASN A 159 16.93 -37.30 -7.76
C ASN A 159 17.34 -36.12 -8.65
N SER A 160 16.49 -35.80 -9.64
CA SER A 160 16.68 -34.65 -10.52
C SER A 160 16.14 -33.36 -9.89
N HIS A 161 17.00 -32.36 -9.76
CA HIS A 161 16.69 -31.04 -9.22
C HIS A 161 16.88 -29.94 -10.26
N ARG A 162 16.17 -28.83 -10.10
CA ARG A 162 16.37 -27.60 -10.91
C ARG A 162 16.96 -26.50 -10.04
N ARG A 163 17.96 -25.80 -10.57
CA ARG A 163 18.57 -24.63 -9.92
C ARG A 163 18.56 -23.45 -10.87
N VAL A 164 18.25 -22.26 -10.35
CA VAL A 164 18.37 -21.02 -11.14
C VAL A 164 19.81 -20.80 -11.56
N SER A 165 19.99 -20.31 -12.79
CA SER A 165 21.31 -20.02 -13.34
C SER A 165 21.41 -18.61 -13.93
N ARG A 166 20.32 -18.09 -14.51
CA ARG A 166 20.31 -16.77 -15.15
C ARG A 166 18.93 -16.11 -15.10
N VAL A 167 18.92 -14.79 -15.26
CA VAL A 167 17.74 -13.96 -15.52
C VAL A 167 17.86 -13.40 -16.95
N ARG A 168 16.80 -13.53 -17.74
CA ARG A 168 16.72 -13.03 -19.12
C ARG A 168 16.04 -11.66 -19.13
N LEU A 169 16.62 -10.71 -19.86
CA LEU A 169 16.03 -9.40 -20.09
C LEU A 169 15.45 -9.27 -21.50
N ARG A 170 14.49 -8.35 -21.68
CA ARG A 170 13.81 -8.11 -22.98
C ARG A 170 14.77 -7.67 -24.09
N ASP A 171 15.86 -7.01 -23.76
CA ASP A 171 16.90 -6.58 -24.71
C ASP A 171 17.83 -7.72 -25.18
N GLY A 172 17.61 -8.95 -24.68
CA GLY A 172 18.44 -10.12 -24.95
C GLY A 172 19.61 -10.30 -23.97
N SER A 173 19.82 -9.38 -23.03
CA SER A 173 20.85 -9.51 -22.00
C SER A 173 20.55 -10.69 -21.06
N LEU A 174 21.62 -11.37 -20.63
CA LEU A 174 21.55 -12.50 -19.69
C LEU A 174 22.37 -12.16 -18.44
N LEU A 175 21.72 -12.18 -17.28
CA LEU A 175 22.35 -11.93 -16.00
C LEU A 175 22.55 -13.25 -15.26
N ALA A 176 23.79 -13.63 -14.96
CA ALA A 176 24.06 -14.81 -14.14
C ALA A 176 23.53 -14.62 -12.71
N ALA A 177 22.85 -15.63 -12.17
CA ALA A 177 22.28 -15.60 -10.84
C ALA A 177 22.15 -17.02 -10.26
N ASP A 178 22.68 -17.23 -9.06
CA ASP A 178 22.49 -18.48 -8.30
C ASP A 178 21.22 -18.46 -7.44
N GLN A 179 20.71 -17.26 -7.17
CA GLN A 179 19.53 -16.98 -6.37
C GLN A 179 18.76 -15.83 -7.00
N VAL A 180 17.42 -15.93 -7.04
CA VAL A 180 16.54 -14.88 -7.55
C VAL A 180 15.42 -14.66 -6.55
N CYS A 181 15.22 -13.40 -6.15
CA CYS A 181 14.07 -12.95 -5.38
C CYS A 181 13.12 -12.20 -6.31
N VAL A 182 11.87 -12.65 -6.40
CA VAL A 182 10.85 -12.02 -7.23
C VAL A 182 10.02 -11.08 -6.36
N ALA A 183 10.16 -9.79 -6.58
CA ALA A 183 9.46 -8.72 -5.87
C ALA A 183 8.71 -7.80 -6.85
N LEU A 184 8.02 -8.39 -7.82
CA LEU A 184 7.40 -7.68 -8.94
C LEU A 184 5.96 -7.21 -8.64
N GLY A 185 5.56 -7.18 -7.37
CA GLY A 185 4.18 -6.88 -6.97
C GLY A 185 3.18 -7.77 -7.71
N PRO A 186 2.11 -7.22 -8.32
CA PRO A 186 1.12 -8.02 -9.03
C PRO A 186 1.69 -8.77 -10.25
N TRP A 187 2.78 -8.30 -10.86
CA TRP A 187 3.42 -9.00 -11.98
C TRP A 187 4.21 -10.25 -11.57
N SER A 188 4.26 -10.59 -10.28
CA SER A 188 4.91 -11.81 -9.81
C SER A 188 4.26 -13.08 -10.39
N CYS A 189 3.01 -13.00 -10.86
CA CYS A 189 2.36 -14.09 -11.61
C CYS A 189 3.12 -14.51 -12.89
N ALA A 190 4.02 -13.67 -13.42
CA ALA A 190 4.88 -14.04 -14.56
C ALA A 190 5.83 -15.23 -14.25
N VAL A 191 6.10 -15.51 -12.98
CA VAL A 191 6.91 -16.66 -12.56
C VAL A 191 6.28 -18.00 -12.96
N GLU A 192 4.94 -18.05 -13.09
CA GLU A 192 4.26 -19.24 -13.61
C GLU A 192 4.80 -19.64 -14.99
N ASP A 193 4.96 -18.67 -15.89
CA ASP A 193 5.45 -18.90 -17.25
C ASP A 193 6.95 -19.21 -17.25
N TRP A 194 7.70 -18.62 -16.32
CA TRP A 194 9.16 -18.75 -16.29
C TRP A 194 9.63 -20.07 -15.68
N LEU A 195 8.94 -20.56 -14.64
CA LEU A 195 9.38 -21.71 -13.84
C LEU A 195 8.37 -22.87 -13.80
N GLY A 196 7.14 -22.66 -14.29
CA GLY A 196 6.06 -23.64 -14.21
C GLY A 196 5.53 -23.81 -12.78
N VAL A 197 5.67 -22.78 -11.94
CA VAL A 197 5.22 -22.80 -10.54
C VAL A 197 3.92 -22.00 -10.45
N PRO A 198 2.77 -22.64 -10.14
CA PRO A 198 1.50 -21.91 -10.03
C PRO A 198 1.55 -20.91 -8.87
N LEU A 199 1.06 -19.70 -9.13
CA LEU A 199 0.96 -18.61 -8.17
C LEU A 199 -0.47 -18.07 -8.22
N PRO A 200 -1.31 -18.36 -7.22
CA PRO A 200 -2.69 -17.88 -7.15
C PRO A 200 -2.72 -16.39 -6.77
N LEU A 201 -2.22 -15.55 -7.67
CA LEU A 201 -2.03 -14.12 -7.48
C LEU A 201 -2.75 -13.35 -8.60
N GLU A 202 -3.61 -12.43 -8.19
CA GLU A 202 -4.32 -11.50 -9.06
C GLU A 202 -4.03 -10.06 -8.62
N GLY A 203 -4.28 -9.12 -9.52
CA GLY A 203 -4.19 -7.69 -9.23
C GLY A 203 -5.55 -7.13 -8.83
N VAL A 204 -5.53 -6.03 -8.09
CA VAL A 204 -6.70 -5.17 -7.89
C VAL A 204 -6.36 -3.78 -8.39
N LEU A 205 -7.07 -3.34 -9.41
CA LEU A 205 -7.01 -1.96 -9.89
C LEU A 205 -7.95 -1.11 -9.03
N SER A 206 -7.37 -0.12 -8.34
CA SER A 206 -8.09 0.85 -7.52
C SER A 206 -7.74 2.26 -7.93
N SER A 207 -8.63 3.20 -7.62
CA SER A 207 -8.46 4.61 -7.94
C SER A 207 -7.99 5.40 -6.73
N SER A 208 -7.20 6.44 -7.00
CA SER A 208 -6.87 7.48 -6.03
C SER A 208 -6.79 8.84 -6.71
N ALA A 209 -6.94 9.88 -5.91
CA ALA A 209 -6.82 11.28 -6.34
C ALA A 209 -5.85 12.00 -5.41
N VAL A 210 -5.07 12.93 -5.97
CA VAL A 210 -4.12 13.75 -5.23
C VAL A 210 -4.41 15.22 -5.52
N TRP A 211 -4.83 15.96 -4.51
CA TRP A 211 -4.90 17.41 -4.57
C TRP A 211 -3.53 17.96 -4.19
N ARG A 212 -2.84 18.55 -5.16
CA ARG A 212 -1.49 19.08 -4.99
C ARG A 212 -1.51 20.48 -4.39
N GLN A 213 -0.50 20.79 -3.56
CA GLN A 213 -0.29 22.13 -3.00
C GLN A 213 -1.53 22.68 -2.27
N GLY A 214 -2.23 21.82 -1.54
CA GLY A 214 -3.34 22.25 -0.70
C GLY A 214 -2.86 22.87 0.62
N GLU A 215 -3.83 23.36 1.39
CA GLU A 215 -3.65 23.75 2.80
C GLU A 215 -3.48 22.53 3.73
N ALA A 216 -3.22 21.33 3.18
CA ALA A 216 -3.06 20.12 3.99
C ALA A 216 -1.77 20.13 4.83
N ALA A 217 -0.82 21.01 4.48
CA ALA A 217 0.40 21.25 5.23
C ALA A 217 0.05 22.09 6.45
N GLY A 218 0.09 21.48 7.63
CA GLY A 218 -0.30 22.14 8.89
C GLY A 218 -1.63 21.69 9.47
N LEU A 219 -2.27 20.69 8.86
CA LEU A 219 -3.42 20.00 9.47
C LEU A 219 -2.99 19.30 10.76
N ASP A 220 -3.49 19.79 11.89
CA ASP A 220 -3.21 19.32 13.25
C ASP A 220 -4.53 18.95 13.96
N PRO A 221 -4.63 17.76 14.59
CA PRO A 221 -3.69 16.63 14.53
C PRO A 221 -3.51 16.06 13.13
N ALA A 222 -2.31 15.54 12.87
CA ALA A 222 -2.05 14.71 11.69
C ALA A 222 -2.80 13.38 11.85
N ALA A 223 -3.78 13.14 10.97
CA ALA A 223 -4.61 11.96 11.01
C ALA A 223 -4.88 11.43 9.60
N SER A 224 -4.98 10.10 9.48
CA SER A 224 -5.62 9.44 8.33
C SER A 224 -7.06 9.13 8.69
N LEU A 225 -7.99 9.43 7.79
CA LEU A 225 -9.41 9.18 7.99
C LEU A 225 -9.85 7.96 7.19
N PHE A 226 -10.67 7.13 7.81
CA PHE A 226 -11.33 5.97 7.23
C PHE A 226 -12.84 6.18 7.38
N CYS A 227 -13.47 6.61 6.29
CA CYS A 227 -14.88 6.97 6.26
C CYS A 227 -15.76 5.73 6.07
N GLU A 228 -16.90 5.69 6.74
CA GLU A 228 -17.90 4.63 6.52
C GLU A 228 -18.23 4.42 5.04
N GLU A 229 -18.45 3.15 4.67
CA GLU A 229 -18.78 2.75 3.31
C GLU A 229 -20.14 3.33 2.89
N ASP A 230 -20.18 4.02 1.76
CA ASP A 230 -21.42 4.52 1.16
C ASP A 230 -22.22 3.40 0.46
N THR A 231 -23.44 3.71 0.04
CA THR A 231 -24.32 2.77 -0.68
C THR A 231 -23.79 2.25 -2.01
N ARG A 232 -22.65 2.77 -2.51
CA ARG A 232 -21.97 2.35 -3.73
C ARG A 232 -20.69 1.57 -3.45
N GLY A 233 -20.43 1.20 -2.20
CA GLY A 233 -19.21 0.50 -1.80
C GLY A 233 -17.99 1.41 -1.75
N CYS A 234 -18.19 2.73 -1.63
CA CYS A 234 -17.11 3.70 -1.48
C CYS A 234 -16.77 3.87 0.00
N HIS A 235 -15.61 3.39 0.43
CA HIS A 235 -15.06 3.60 1.77
C HIS A 235 -13.89 4.57 1.66
N LEU A 236 -14.19 5.88 1.64
CA LEU A 236 -13.18 6.90 1.39
C LEU A 236 -12.10 6.88 2.46
N GLU A 237 -10.85 6.88 2.01
CA GLU A 237 -9.69 7.04 2.88
C GLU A 237 -8.99 8.34 2.53
N VAL A 238 -8.73 9.18 3.54
CA VAL A 238 -8.18 10.53 3.37
C VAL A 238 -6.89 10.66 4.14
N HIS A 239 -5.83 11.00 3.43
CA HIS A 239 -4.47 11.05 3.92
C HIS A 239 -3.82 12.39 3.57
N PRO A 240 -3.93 13.40 4.45
CA PRO A 240 -3.10 14.59 4.38
C PRO A 240 -1.63 14.20 4.41
N ARG A 241 -0.77 14.81 3.59
CA ARG A 241 0.67 14.55 3.55
C ARG A 241 1.45 15.73 4.13
N VAL A 242 2.69 15.48 4.57
CA VAL A 242 3.58 16.51 5.15
C VAL A 242 3.89 17.65 4.18
N ASN A 243 3.86 17.37 2.88
CA ASN A 243 4.19 18.32 1.81
C ASN A 243 2.98 19.20 1.41
N GLY A 244 1.82 19.01 2.05
CA GLY A 244 0.58 19.73 1.76
C GLY A 244 -0.32 19.13 0.69
N ASP A 245 0.04 17.96 0.16
CA ASP A 245 -0.86 17.23 -0.71
C ASP A 245 -1.94 16.50 0.12
N LEU A 246 -3.14 16.39 -0.44
CA LEU A 246 -4.19 15.53 0.10
C LEU A 246 -4.36 14.32 -0.81
N TYR A 247 -4.03 13.14 -0.30
CA TYR A 247 -4.23 11.88 -1.01
C TYR A 247 -5.56 11.26 -0.57
N VAL A 248 -6.41 10.90 -1.53
CA VAL A 248 -7.69 10.23 -1.28
C VAL A 248 -7.76 8.93 -2.07
N CYS A 249 -8.19 7.85 -1.44
CA CYS A 249 -8.49 6.58 -2.10
C CYS A 249 -9.78 5.97 -1.54
N GLY A 250 -10.03 4.69 -1.88
CA GLY A 250 -11.25 4.01 -1.46
C GLY A 250 -12.51 4.49 -2.19
N CYS A 251 -12.35 5.07 -3.38
CA CYS A 251 -13.43 5.64 -4.19
C CYS A 251 -14.46 4.61 -4.74
N GLY A 252 -14.36 3.34 -4.34
CA GLY A 252 -15.13 2.23 -4.90
C GLY A 252 -14.73 1.88 -6.33
N GLY A 253 -15.48 0.95 -6.93
CA GLY A 253 -15.31 0.56 -8.34
C GLY A 253 -14.00 -0.19 -8.66
N SER A 254 -13.31 -0.72 -7.64
CA SER A 254 -12.11 -1.53 -7.86
C SER A 254 -12.41 -2.75 -8.72
N ARG A 255 -11.48 -3.06 -9.62
CA ARG A 255 -11.60 -4.16 -10.57
C ARG A 255 -10.49 -5.18 -10.33
N VAL A 256 -10.87 -6.45 -10.26
CA VAL A 256 -9.89 -7.55 -10.30
C VAL A 256 -9.26 -7.60 -11.68
N VAL A 257 -7.93 -7.66 -11.72
CA VAL A 257 -7.13 -7.83 -12.92
C VAL A 257 -6.51 -9.21 -12.86
N SER A 258 -6.93 -10.09 -13.76
CA SER A 258 -6.52 -11.49 -13.72
C SER A 258 -5.02 -11.66 -13.99
N ALA A 259 -4.45 -12.78 -13.56
CA ALA A 259 -3.05 -13.14 -13.84
C ALA A 259 -2.75 -13.16 -15.36
N SER A 260 -3.73 -13.50 -16.21
CA SER A 260 -3.54 -13.49 -17.67
C SER A 260 -3.48 -12.07 -18.23
N GLU A 261 -4.33 -11.15 -17.75
CA GLU A 261 -4.28 -9.73 -18.13
C GLU A 261 -2.95 -9.09 -17.69
N LEU A 262 -2.52 -9.35 -16.44
CA LEU A 262 -1.24 -8.85 -15.91
C LEU A 262 -0.04 -9.34 -16.74
N ARG A 263 -0.04 -10.61 -17.15
CA ARG A 263 1.01 -11.21 -18.00
C ARG A 263 1.01 -10.69 -19.43
N ALA A 264 -0.17 -10.37 -19.98
CA ALA A 264 -0.27 -9.77 -21.31
C ALA A 264 0.34 -8.35 -21.37
N GLY A 265 0.53 -7.71 -20.22
CA GLY A 265 1.00 -6.32 -20.13
C GLY A 265 -0.11 -5.31 -20.42
N ASP A 266 -1.37 -5.75 -20.41
CA ASP A 266 -2.55 -4.93 -20.59
C ASP A 266 -2.76 -4.06 -19.35
N MET A 267 -2.06 -2.92 -19.31
CA MET A 267 -2.35 -1.90 -18.31
C MET A 267 -3.63 -1.16 -18.72
N PRO A 268 -4.57 -0.96 -17.79
CA PRO A 268 -5.60 0.05 -17.99
C PRO A 268 -4.90 1.36 -18.35
N ALA A 269 -5.39 2.05 -19.39
CA ALA A 269 -4.87 3.36 -19.74
C ALA A 269 -4.83 4.23 -18.46
N GLU A 270 -3.74 4.99 -18.25
CA GLU A 270 -3.74 5.98 -17.19
C GLU A 270 -4.91 6.92 -17.44
N ALA A 271 -5.95 6.82 -16.59
CA ALA A 271 -6.99 7.82 -16.58
C ALA A 271 -6.32 9.11 -16.12
N ALA A 272 -6.07 10.02 -17.05
CA ALA A 272 -5.79 11.40 -16.71
C ALA A 272 -7.06 11.96 -16.07
N CYS A 273 -7.14 11.94 -14.74
CA CYS A 273 -8.05 12.85 -14.04
C CYS A 273 -7.53 14.26 -14.32
N VAL A 274 -8.29 14.99 -15.13
CA VAL A 274 -8.17 16.44 -15.34
C VAL A 274 -8.73 17.16 -14.12
#